data_AF-A0A1F9XAK2-F1
#
_entry.id   AF-A0A1F9XAK2-F1
#
_cell.length_a   1.000
_cell.length_b   1.000
_cell.length_c   1.000
_cell.angle_alpha   90.00
_cell.angle_beta   90.00
_cell.angle_gamma   90.00
#
_symmetry.space_group_name_H-M   'P 1'
#
loop_
_entity.id
_entity.type
_entity.pdbx_description
1 polymer ?
#
loop_
_entity_poly.entity_id
_entity_poly.type
_entity_poly.pdbx_seq_one_letter_code
_entity_poly.pdbx_strand_id
1 'polypeptide(L)'
;MRFFACFLPLFMVLAGAPGAEDLPGRTHRVWLWQESRDCLWNLAKKYYGDPRQWKRIYEANKDRIADPGKIYPKQELIIPPLD
;
A
#
# COMPACT_ATOMS: atom_id res chain seq x y z
N MET A 1 -31.12 6.24 -33.33
CA MET A 1 -29.73 6.65 -33.67
C MET A 1 -29.61 8.16 -33.47
N ARG A 2 -28.83 8.65 -32.49
CA ARG A 2 -28.73 10.08 -32.17
C ARG A 2 -27.31 10.61 -32.50
N PHE A 3 -27.27 11.46 -33.52
CA PHE A 3 -26.54 12.72 -33.70
C PHE A 3 -25.03 12.88 -33.37
N PHE A 4 -24.33 13.39 -34.38
CA PHE A 4 -23.03 14.08 -34.43
C PHE A 4 -22.90 15.28 -33.47
N ALA A 5 -21.69 15.58 -32.94
CA ALA A 5 -20.96 16.86 -33.08
C ALA A 5 -19.74 17.02 -32.12
N CYS A 6 -18.60 17.42 -32.71
CA CYS A 6 -17.53 18.35 -32.29
C CYS A 6 -17.05 18.51 -30.82
N PHE A 7 -15.76 18.17 -30.62
CA PHE A 7 -14.65 19.03 -30.15
C PHE A 7 -14.77 19.88 -28.85
N LEU A 8 -14.27 19.26 -27.75
CA LEU A 8 -13.50 19.76 -26.57
C LEU A 8 -13.89 21.08 -25.86
N PRO A 9 -13.92 21.08 -24.50
CA PRO A 9 -12.68 21.50 -23.82
C PRO A 9 -12.35 20.76 -22.51
N LEU A 10 -11.04 20.59 -22.29
CA LEU A 10 -10.34 20.97 -21.07
C LEU A 10 -10.81 20.36 -19.72
N PHE A 11 -10.34 19.14 -19.43
CA PHE A 11 -9.91 18.71 -18.09
C PHE A 11 -9.00 17.48 -18.37
N MET A 12 -7.72 17.64 -18.67
CA MET A 12 -6.69 17.96 -17.67
C MET A 12 -7.02 17.33 -16.31
N VAL A 13 -7.16 16.01 -16.25
CA VAL A 13 -6.68 15.27 -15.08
C VAL A 13 -5.32 14.70 -15.44
N LEU A 14 -4.35 15.60 -15.28
CA LEU A 14 -2.96 15.25 -15.08
C LEU A 14 -2.83 14.33 -13.86
N ALA A 15 -1.87 13.41 -13.95
CA ALA A 15 -1.18 12.80 -12.81
C ALA A 15 -2.05 12.03 -11.82
N GLY A 16 -2.28 10.74 -12.11
CA GLY A 16 -2.38 9.76 -11.04
C GLY A 16 -0.99 9.62 -10.41
N ALA A 17 -0.67 10.44 -9.42
CA ALA A 17 0.48 10.22 -8.55
C ALA A 17 0.26 8.90 -7.78
N PRO A 18 1.11 7.86 -7.93
CA PRO A 18 1.03 6.69 -7.09
C PRO A 18 1.68 7.03 -5.73
N GLY A 19 0.98 7.80 -4.91
CA GLY A 19 1.51 8.21 -3.62
C GLY A 19 0.46 8.89 -2.79
N ALA A 20 0.23 8.36 -1.60
CA ALA A 20 -0.55 8.98 -0.53
C ALA A 20 -2.08 9.00 -0.70
N GLU A 21 -2.65 7.85 -1.03
CA GLU A 21 -3.88 7.46 -0.37
C GLU A 21 -3.47 6.41 0.66
N ASP A 22 -3.20 6.81 1.89
CA ASP A 22 -2.77 5.91 2.96
C ASP A 22 -3.59 6.28 4.19
N LEU A 23 -4.61 5.47 4.46
CA LEU A 23 -5.56 5.68 5.54
C LEU A 23 -5.35 4.56 6.57
N PRO A 24 -5.50 4.86 7.87
CA PRO A 24 -5.44 3.86 8.92
C PRO A 24 -6.44 2.70 8.67
N GLY A 25 -5.96 1.45 8.69
CA GLY A 25 -6.79 0.27 8.45
C GLY A 25 -6.72 -0.33 7.02
N ARG A 26 -5.63 -0.08 6.28
CA ARG A 26 -5.44 -0.66 4.94
C ARG A 26 -4.86 -2.07 4.99
N THR A 27 -5.29 -2.90 4.04
CA THR A 27 -4.62 -4.16 3.69
C THR A 27 -3.59 -3.87 2.60
N HIS A 28 -2.31 -4.11 2.88
CA HIS A 28 -1.23 -4.00 1.91
C HIS A 28 -0.96 -5.35 1.25
N ARG A 29 -0.95 -5.37 -0.09
CA ARG A 29 -0.48 -6.55 -0.84
C ARG A 29 1.02 -6.45 -1.06
N VAL A 30 1.76 -7.39 -0.47
CA VAL A 30 3.22 -7.50 -0.59
C VAL A 30 3.58 -7.81 -2.04
N TRP A 31 4.54 -7.10 -2.61
CA TRP A 31 5.09 -7.38 -3.93
C TRP A 31 6.45 -8.08 -3.82
N LEU A 32 7.01 -8.50 -4.95
CA LEU A 32 8.29 -9.22 -4.98
C LEU A 32 9.41 -8.36 -4.43
N TRP A 33 10.29 -8.96 -3.61
CA TRP A 33 11.47 -8.29 -3.04
C TRP A 33 12.33 -7.60 -4.12
N GLN A 34 12.41 -8.18 -5.32
CA GLN A 34 13.17 -7.63 -6.44
C GLN A 34 12.60 -6.31 -7.00
N GLU A 35 11.32 -6.03 -6.80
CA GLU A 35 10.65 -4.85 -7.36
C GLU A 35 10.42 -3.77 -6.30
N SER A 36 9.83 -4.14 -5.17
CA SER A 36 9.39 -3.20 -4.14
C SER A 36 10.27 -3.20 -2.88
N ARG A 37 11.13 -4.21 -2.72
CA ARG A 37 11.90 -4.46 -1.48
C ARG A 37 11.00 -4.40 -0.24
N ASP A 38 9.78 -4.94 -0.37
CA ASP A 38 8.82 -4.95 0.72
C ASP A 38 9.37 -5.79 1.87
N CYS A 39 9.45 -5.16 3.04
CA CYS A 39 9.75 -5.80 4.31
C CYS A 39 8.97 -5.05 5.39
N LEU A 40 8.72 -5.68 6.54
CA LEU A 40 7.93 -5.05 7.61
C LEU A 40 8.50 -3.68 8.03
N TRP A 41 9.83 -3.52 7.97
CA TRP A 41 10.51 -2.25 8.27
C TRP A 41 10.20 -1.16 7.24
N ASN A 42 10.26 -1.49 5.95
CA ASN A 42 9.96 -0.55 4.87
C ASN A 42 8.48 -0.23 4.81
N LEU A 43 7.61 -1.21 5.07
CA LEU A 43 6.18 -0.99 5.20
C LEU A 43 5.90 -0.06 6.39
N ALA A 44 6.45 -0.33 7.57
CA ALA A 44 6.28 0.56 8.71
C ALA A 44 6.77 1.99 8.40
N LYS A 45 7.92 2.16 7.75
CA LYS A 45 8.39 3.47 7.32
C LYS A 45 7.43 4.15 6.32
N LYS A 46 6.86 3.39 5.39
CA LYS A 46 5.96 3.89 4.35
C LYS A 46 4.60 4.32 4.92
N TYR A 47 4.03 3.49 5.78
CA TYR A 47 2.69 3.66 6.34
C TYR A 47 2.68 4.56 7.59
N TYR A 48 3.67 4.41 8.47
CA TYR A 48 3.72 5.13 9.75
C TYR A 48 4.75 6.24 9.80
N GLY A 49 5.62 6.36 8.80
CA GLY A 49 6.80 7.23 8.85
C GLY A 49 7.92 6.73 9.77
N ASP A 50 7.59 5.88 10.75
CA ASP A 50 8.57 5.26 11.66
C ASP A 50 8.76 3.77 11.36
N PRO A 51 9.95 3.36 10.88
CA PRO A 51 10.23 1.95 10.65
C PRO A 51 10.17 1.08 11.92
N ARG A 52 10.37 1.64 13.12
CA ARG A 52 10.35 0.89 14.39
C ARG A 52 8.97 0.32 14.70
N GLN A 53 7.93 0.82 14.04
CA GLN A 53 6.55 0.36 14.16
C GLN A 53 6.27 -0.95 13.39
N TRP A 54 7.30 -1.58 12.78
CA TRP A 54 7.19 -2.89 12.13
C TRP A 54 6.61 -3.97 13.05
N LYS A 55 6.86 -3.87 14.37
CA LYS A 55 6.32 -4.79 15.38
C LYS A 55 4.80 -4.77 15.42
N ARG A 56 4.17 -3.60 15.26
CA ARG A 56 2.70 -3.47 15.25
C ARG A 56 2.09 -4.19 14.04
N ILE A 57 2.71 -4.06 12.87
CA ILE A 57 2.29 -4.78 11.65
C ILE A 57 2.42 -6.28 11.88
N TYR A 58 3.54 -6.72 12.45
CA TYR A 58 3.74 -8.12 12.78
C TYR A 58 2.66 -8.63 13.74
N GLU A 59 2.40 -7.91 14.83
CA GLU A 59 1.40 -8.27 15.84
C GLU A 59 -0.01 -8.41 15.26
N ALA A 60 -0.41 -7.49 14.37
CA ALA A 60 -1.69 -7.54 13.69
C ALA A 60 -1.82 -8.68 12.65
N ASN A 61 -0.70 -9.32 12.27
CA ASN A 61 -0.66 -10.38 11.26
C ASN A 61 0.05 -11.64 11.77
N LYS A 62 0.15 -11.85 13.09
CA LYS A 62 0.82 -13.03 13.67
C LYS A 62 0.20 -14.35 13.20
N ASP A 63 -1.08 -14.33 12.87
CA ASP A 63 -1.84 -15.43 12.27
C ASP A 63 -1.44 -15.70 10.80
N ARG A 64 -0.92 -14.69 10.08
CA ARG A 64 -0.54 -14.77 8.67
C ARG A 64 0.97 -14.83 8.44
N ILE A 65 1.77 -14.39 9.40
CA ILE A 65 3.24 -14.32 9.33
C ILE A 65 3.83 -15.23 10.41
N ALA A 66 4.36 -16.38 9.99
CA ALA A 66 5.05 -17.30 10.90
C ALA A 66 6.42 -16.75 11.35
N ASP A 67 7.11 -16.02 10.47
CA ASP A 67 8.47 -15.52 10.71
C ASP A 67 8.53 -14.03 10.34
N PRO A 68 8.82 -13.12 11.29
CA PRO A 68 8.81 -11.68 11.05
C PRO A 68 9.85 -11.22 10.01
N GLY A 69 10.88 -12.03 9.73
CA GLY A 69 11.86 -11.76 8.69
C GLY A 69 11.41 -12.18 7.29
N LYS A 70 10.31 -12.92 7.15
CA LYS A 70 9.87 -13.51 5.89
C LYS A 70 8.42 -13.12 5.60
N ILE A 71 8.26 -12.25 4.61
CA ILE A 71 6.97 -11.95 3.98
C ILE A 71 7.01 -12.43 2.54
N TYR A 72 5.90 -13.01 2.08
CA TYR A 72 5.82 -13.58 0.74
C TYR A 72 5.11 -12.63 -0.23
N PRO A 73 5.51 -12.60 -1.51
CA PRO A 73 4.81 -11.83 -2.53
C PRO A 73 3.35 -12.28 -2.66
N LYS A 74 2.47 -11.34 -2.98
CA LYS A 74 0.99 -11.46 -3.07
C LYS A 74 0.29 -11.73 -1.73
N GLN A 75 1.01 -11.73 -0.61
CA GLN A 75 0.42 -11.82 0.72
C GLN A 75 -0.27 -10.50 1.08
N GLU A 76 -1.42 -10.61 1.75
CA GLU A 76 -2.19 -9.47 2.22
C GLU A 76 -1.91 -9.24 3.72
N LEU A 77 -1.30 -8.10 4.04
CA LEU A 77 -0.93 -7.69 5.39
C LEU A 77 -1.83 -6.56 5.88
N ILE A 78 -2.39 -6.73 7.06
CA ILE A 78 -3.18 -5.72 7.74
C ILE A 78 -2.24 -4.66 8.33
N ILE A 79 -2.45 -3.40 7.98
CA ILE A 79 -1.71 -2.27 8.54
C ILE A 79 -2.64 -1.55 9.55
N PRO A 80 -2.49 -1.79 10.86
CA PRO A 80 -3.33 -1.13 11.86
C PRO A 80 -3.10 0.39 11.93
N PRO A 81 -4.07 1.20 12.35
CA PRO A 81 -3.85 2.62 12.68
C PRO A 81 -2.72 2.85 13.70
N LEU A 82 -2.09 4.03 13.66
CA LEU A 82 -1.55 4.62 14.89
C LEU A 82 -2.74 5.23 15.64
N ASP A 83 -3.12 4.64 16.77
CA ASP A 83 -3.92 5.33 17.80
C ASP A 83 -3.24 6.60 18.31
#